data_AF-A0A317ZAB0-F1
#
_entry.id   AF-A0A317ZAB0-F1
#
_cell.length_a   1.000
_cell.length_b   1.000
_cell.length_c   1.000
_cell.angle_alpha   90.00
_cell.angle_beta   90.00
_cell.angle_gamma   90.00
#
_symmetry.space_group_name_H-M   'P 1'
#
loop_
_entity.id
_entity.type
_entity.pdbx_description
1 polymer ?
#
loop_
_entity_poly.entity_id
_entity_poly.type
_entity_poly.pdbx_seq_one_letter_code
_entity_poly.pdbx_strand_id
1 'polypeptide(L)' 'MFKGENLKALRMIEGYSRKSLADVLQVSEQAVWQYEEQNMM' A
#
# COMPACT_ATOMS: atom_id res chain seq x y z
N MET A 1 4.77 12.67 9.48
CA MET A 1 4.59 11.20 9.44
C MET A 1 4.02 10.85 8.08
N PHE A 2 4.80 10.15 7.27
CA PHE A 2 4.49 9.87 5.87
C PHE A 2 3.42 8.78 5.79
N LYS A 3 2.32 9.02 5.07
CA LYS A 3 1.18 8.09 5.08
C LYS A 3 1.45 6.75 4.36
N GLY A 4 2.32 6.74 3.36
CA GLY A 4 2.66 5.53 2.60
C GLY A 4 3.49 4.48 3.38
N GLU A 5 4.37 4.91 4.29
CA GLU A 5 5.14 4.02 5.17
C GLU A 5 4.23 3.31 6.17
N ASN A 6 3.23 4.02 6.70
CA ASN A 6 2.23 3.43 7.57
C ASN A 6 1.39 2.38 6.84
N LEU A 7 0.98 2.65 5.59
CA LEU A 7 0.25 1.67 4.79
C LEU A 7 1.11 0.44 4.49
N LYS A 8 2.38 0.66 4.13
CA LYS A 8 3.35 -0.41 3.88
C LYS A 8 3.59 -1.26 5.13
N ALA A 9 3.76 -0.64 6.29
CA ALA A 9 3.93 -1.33 7.56
C ALA A 9 2.69 -2.16 7.93
N LEU A 10 1.50 -1.57 7.87
CA LEU A 10 0.24 -2.27 8.12
C LEU A 10 0.08 -3.48 7.18
N ARG A 11 0.32 -3.27 5.88
CA ARG A 11 0.24 -4.33 4.87
C ARG A 11 1.17 -5.50 5.19
N MET A 12 2.39 -5.22 5.65
CA MET A 12 3.36 -6.25 6.02
C MET A 12 2.98 -6.99 7.32
N ILE A 13 2.44 -6.28 8.31
CA ILE A 13 1.96 -6.90 9.58
C ILE A 13 0.81 -7.85 9.31
N GLU A 14 -0.14 -7.46 8.45
CA GLU A 14 -1.28 -8.29 8.06
C GLU A 14 -0.93 -9.38 7.03
N GLY A 15 0.33 -9.44 6.57
CA GLY A 15 0.79 -10.45 5.60
C GLY A 15 0.24 -10.27 4.18
N TYR A 16 -0.25 -9.08 3.83
CA TYR A 16 -0.81 -8.81 2.51
C TYR A 16 0.27 -8.51 1.46
N SER A 17 0.10 -9.05 0.26
CA SER A 17 0.75 -8.50 -0.93
C SER A 17 0.06 -7.20 -1.36
N ARG A 18 0.68 -6.39 -2.23
CA ARG A 18 0.03 -5.18 -2.77
C ARG A 18 -1.26 -5.51 -3.52
N LYS A 19 -1.24 -6.60 -4.29
CA LYS A 19 -2.41 -7.15 -4.97
C LYS A 19 -3.51 -7.54 -3.98
N SER A 20 -3.17 -8.30 -2.95
CA SER A 20 -4.14 -8.73 -1.92
C SER A 20 -4.77 -7.54 -1.19
N LEU A 21 -3.97 -6.53 -0.86
CA LEU A 21 -4.48 -5.29 -0.27
C LEU A 21 -5.37 -4.52 -1.26
N ALA A 22 -5.01 -4.47 -2.53
CA ALA A 22 -5.81 -3.83 -3.57
C ALA A 22 -7.17 -4.50 -3.75
N ASP A 23 -7.22 -5.84 -3.69
CA ASP A 23 -8.46 -6.61 -3.72
C ASP A 23 -9.37 -6.28 -2.52
N VAL A 24 -8.80 -6.18 -1.32
CA VAL A 24 -9.53 -5.81 -0.08
C VAL A 24 -10.06 -4.38 -0.16
N LEU A 25 -9.24 -3.45 -0.65
CA LEU A 25 -9.59 -2.03 -0.75
C LEU A 25 -10.41 -1.69 -2.00
N GLN A 26 -10.66 -2.65 -2.89
CA GLN A 26 -11.33 -2.48 -4.17
C GLN A 26 -10.71 -1.36 -5.03
N VAL A 27 -9.38 -1.30 -5.03
CA VAL A 27 -8.58 -0.38 -5.86
C VAL A 27 -7.64 -1.17 -6.76
N SER A 28 -6.90 -0.49 -7.65
CA SER A 28 -5.85 -1.16 -8.42
C SER A 28 -4.60 -1.39 -7.59
N GLU A 29 -3.84 -2.44 -7.89
CA GLU A 29 -2.50 -2.68 -7.31
C GLU A 29 -1.56 -1.49 -7.53
N GLN A 30 -1.68 -0.83 -8.70
CA GLN A 30 -0.93 0.38 -9.02
C GLN A 30 -1.27 1.54 -8.07
N ALA A 31 -2.53 1.69 -7.65
CA ALA A 31 -2.93 2.72 -6.70
C ALA A 31 -2.30 2.48 -5.32
N VAL A 32 -2.22 1.22 -4.87
CA VAL A 32 -1.51 0.85 -3.63
C VAL A 32 -0.02 1.16 -3.75
N TRP A 33 0.62 0.77 -4.86
CA TRP A 33 2.03 1.07 -5.11
C TRP A 33 2.29 2.58 -5.13
N GLN A 34 1.48 3.34 -5.85
CA GLN A 34 1.57 4.80 -5.89
C GLN A 34 1.41 5.38 -4.49
N TYR A 35 0.47 4.92 -3.69
CA TYR A 35 0.32 5.45 -2.32
C TYR A 35 1.51 5.12 -1.42
N GLU A 36 2.12 3.95 -1.56
CA GLU A 36 3.32 3.57 -0.82
C GLU A 36 4.56 4.35 -1.27
N GLU A 37 4.67 4.70 -2.56
CA GLU A 37 5.93 5.16 -3.19
C GLU A 37 5.89 6.61 -3.72
N GLN A 38 4.73 7.26 -3.87
CA GLN A 38 4.56 8.59 -4.54
C GLN A 38 5.30 9.76 -3.89
N ASN A 39 5.89 9.59 -2.71
CA ASN A 39 6.68 10.63 -2.07
C ASN A 39 8.19 10.31 -2.10
N MET A 40 8.64 9.45 -3.01
CA MET A 40 10.06 9.27 -3.33
C MET A 40 10.54 10.21 -4.48
N MET A 41 9.96 11.43 -4.56
CA MET A 41 10.49 12.56 -5.34
C MET A 41 11.01 13.64 -4.40
#